data_AF-A0A1B7NV30-F1
#
_entry.id   AF-A0A1B7NV30-F1
#
_cell.length_a   1.000
_cell.length_b   1.000
_cell.length_c   1.000
_cell.angle_alpha   90.00
_cell.angle_beta   90.00
_cell.angle_gamma   90.00
#
_symmetry.space_group_name_H-M   'P 1'
#
loop_
_entity.id
_entity.type
_entity.pdbx_description
1 polymer ?
#
loop_
_entity_poly.entity_id
_entity_poly.type
_entity_poly.pdbx_seq_one_letter_code
_entity_poly.pdbx_strand_id
1 'polypeptide(L)'
;MPHPFNPKPFNSNSDSNCISSLTNEDIKADIEKLRTIFAPKRTAPPLGWPAVHVFESRHGIILPEPYRTFVAEIANGCRDGPPHYGLESISNCCSRNGNGPEEDRLALPFPLTQRWIWEDEPEQPEGFPSSAVDEEGGADIFGRGCLDLGTEGCGMHWYLIISGEHRGQVWLLTGEGAAPFAGPAGFTKAQQGFAGWAFHWASGNDMMTGNVEDHVVNEGE
;
A
#
# COMPACT_ATOMS: atom_id res chain seq x y z
N MET A 1 44.68 -43.67 -1.98
CA MET A 1 44.24 -43.10 -3.27
C MET A 1 42.79 -42.64 -3.09
N PRO A 2 42.46 -41.35 -3.21
CA PRO A 2 41.07 -40.91 -3.17
C PRO A 2 40.51 -40.71 -4.60
N HIS A 3 39.27 -41.15 -4.81
CA HIS A 3 38.54 -40.99 -6.07
C HIS A 3 38.20 -39.51 -6.34
N PRO A 4 38.17 -39.05 -7.61
CA PRO A 4 37.77 -37.69 -7.94
C PRO A 4 36.25 -37.54 -7.86
N PHE A 5 35.79 -36.62 -7.03
CA PHE A 5 34.41 -36.12 -7.00
C PHE A 5 34.14 -35.37 -8.30
N ASN A 6 33.16 -35.82 -9.09
CA ASN A 6 32.73 -35.16 -10.31
C ASN A 6 31.32 -34.58 -10.08
N PRO A 7 31.15 -33.26 -9.88
CA PRO A 7 29.82 -32.68 -9.73
C PRO A 7 29.10 -32.64 -11.09
N LYS A 8 27.94 -33.31 -11.18
CA LYS A 8 27.02 -33.17 -12.31
C LYS A 8 26.48 -31.73 -12.37
N PRO A 9 26.22 -31.16 -13.56
CA PRO A 9 25.58 -29.86 -13.67
C PRO A 9 24.14 -29.97 -13.18
N PHE A 10 23.83 -29.26 -12.10
CA PHE A 10 22.46 -29.07 -11.65
C PHE A 10 21.84 -28.00 -12.56
N ASN A 11 21.06 -28.47 -13.54
CA ASN A 11 20.13 -27.63 -14.25
C ASN A 11 18.86 -27.54 -13.39
N SER A 12 18.64 -26.38 -12.78
CA SER A 12 17.32 -26.01 -12.25
C SER A 12 17.05 -24.58 -12.67
N ASN A 13 16.34 -24.48 -13.79
CA ASN A 13 15.33 -23.45 -13.94
C ASN A 13 14.41 -23.54 -12.71
N SER A 14 14.53 -22.55 -11.83
CA SER A 14 13.53 -22.26 -10.82
C SER A 14 13.17 -20.79 -10.96
N ASP A 15 12.09 -20.62 -11.73
CA ASP A 15 11.00 -19.69 -11.43
C ASP A 15 11.41 -18.26 -11.14
N SER A 16 11.64 -17.53 -12.24
CA SER A 16 10.93 -16.29 -12.54
C SER A 16 10.54 -15.45 -11.33
N ASN A 17 11.54 -14.70 -10.88
CA ASN A 17 11.42 -13.36 -10.34
C ASN A 17 10.31 -12.56 -11.08
N CYS A 18 9.13 -12.42 -10.46
CA CYS A 18 8.02 -11.66 -11.03
C CYS A 18 7.41 -10.72 -9.97
N ILE A 19 8.24 -9.86 -9.37
CA ILE A 19 7.74 -8.53 -9.02
C ILE A 19 7.65 -7.80 -10.37
N SER A 20 6.49 -7.88 -11.03
CA SER A 20 6.27 -7.13 -12.26
C SER A 20 6.36 -5.65 -11.92
N SER A 21 7.50 -5.04 -12.21
CA SER A 21 7.61 -3.59 -12.27
C SER A 21 6.58 -3.13 -13.28
N LEU A 22 5.54 -2.41 -12.83
CA LEU A 22 4.51 -1.85 -13.69
C LEU A 22 5.18 -1.14 -14.87
N THR A 23 4.76 -1.45 -16.09
CA THR A 23 5.33 -0.78 -17.26
C THR A 23 4.82 0.66 -17.31
N ASN A 24 5.52 1.53 -18.05
CA ASN A 24 5.03 2.90 -18.28
C ASN A 24 3.66 2.92 -18.97
N GLU A 25 3.32 1.88 -19.75
CA GLU A 25 2.02 1.73 -20.39
C GLU A 25 0.93 1.38 -19.38
N ASP A 26 1.22 0.47 -18.44
CA ASP A 26 0.30 0.13 -17.34
C ASP A 26 0.03 1.35 -16.46
N ILE A 27 1.08 2.09 -16.09
CA ILE A 27 0.96 3.32 -15.28
C ILE A 27 0.08 4.35 -16.01
N LYS A 28 0.26 4.52 -17.32
CA LYS A 28 -0.54 5.44 -18.12
C LYS A 28 -2.01 5.00 -18.20
N ALA A 29 -2.28 3.71 -18.38
CA ALA A 29 -3.62 3.16 -18.38
C ALA A 29 -4.31 3.35 -17.01
N ASP A 30 -3.57 3.12 -15.93
CA ASP A 30 -4.03 3.34 -14.57
C ASP A 30 -4.40 4.81 -14.34
N ILE A 31 -3.55 5.75 -14.75
CA ILE A 31 -3.79 7.20 -14.64
C ILE A 31 -5.07 7.61 -15.39
N GLU A 32 -5.30 7.11 -16.60
CA GLU A 32 -6.50 7.44 -17.37
C GLU A 32 -7.78 6.92 -16.71
N LYS A 33 -7.73 5.70 -16.18
CA LYS A 33 -8.84 5.13 -15.44
C LYS A 33 -9.10 5.87 -14.13
N LEU A 34 -8.04 6.28 -13.41
CA LEU A 34 -8.15 7.15 -12.24
C LEU A 34 -8.82 8.49 -12.60
N ARG A 35 -8.46 9.14 -13.72
CA ARG A 35 -9.15 10.36 -14.17
C ARG A 35 -10.64 10.14 -14.35
N THR A 36 -11.01 9.05 -15.01
CA THR A 36 -12.42 8.70 -15.24
C THR A 36 -13.19 8.49 -13.93
N ILE A 37 -12.60 7.76 -12.98
CA ILE A 37 -13.22 7.45 -11.68
C ILE A 37 -13.45 8.71 -10.83
N PHE A 38 -12.48 9.62 -10.82
CA PHE A 38 -12.50 10.79 -9.93
C PHE A 38 -13.13 12.03 -10.57
N ALA A 39 -13.28 12.09 -11.90
CA ALA A 39 -13.91 13.21 -12.59
C ALA A 39 -15.31 13.61 -12.06
N PRO A 40 -16.24 12.69 -11.73
CA PRO A 40 -17.55 13.06 -11.20
C PRO A 40 -17.57 13.28 -9.67
N LYS A 41 -16.43 13.15 -8.97
CA LYS A 41 -16.37 13.13 -7.51
C LYS A 41 -16.05 14.52 -6.94
N ARG A 42 -16.37 14.74 -5.67
CA ARG A 42 -15.97 15.95 -4.93
C ARG A 42 -14.52 15.83 -4.48
N THR A 43 -13.60 16.16 -5.38
CA THR A 43 -12.16 16.17 -5.14
C THR A 43 -11.68 17.53 -4.67
N ALA A 44 -10.60 17.53 -3.88
CA ALA A 44 -9.78 18.73 -3.76
C ALA A 44 -8.94 18.89 -5.04
N PRO A 45 -8.70 20.13 -5.52
CA PRO A 45 -7.91 20.37 -6.71
C PRO A 45 -6.54 19.67 -6.64
N PRO A 46 -6.02 19.17 -7.77
CA PRO A 46 -4.68 18.59 -7.80
C PRO A 46 -3.64 19.62 -7.33
N LEU A 47 -2.60 19.14 -6.67
CA LEU A 47 -1.58 19.97 -6.05
C LEU A 47 -0.67 20.66 -7.08
N GLY A 48 -0.53 20.05 -8.27
CA GLY A 48 0.41 20.47 -9.30
C GLY A 48 1.83 19.97 -9.04
N TRP A 49 2.57 19.68 -10.12
CA TRP A 49 3.95 19.19 -10.07
C TRP A 49 4.90 20.03 -9.20
N PRO A 50 4.89 21.38 -9.23
CA PRO A 50 5.81 22.16 -8.40
C PRO A 50 5.63 21.87 -6.90
N ALA A 51 4.39 21.79 -6.42
CA ALA A 51 4.13 21.56 -5.01
C ALA A 51 4.32 20.08 -4.62
N VAL A 52 4.09 19.13 -5.54
CA VAL A 52 4.50 17.73 -5.35
C VAL A 52 6.02 17.62 -5.19
N HIS A 53 6.81 18.30 -6.01
CA HIS A 53 8.27 18.28 -5.88
C HIS A 53 8.77 18.95 -4.60
N VAL A 54 8.10 20.00 -4.13
CA VAL A 54 8.39 20.59 -2.81
C VAL A 54 8.12 19.60 -1.70
N PHE A 55 6.99 18.88 -1.75
CA PHE A 55 6.66 17.83 -0.79
C PHE A 55 7.72 16.71 -0.81
N GLU A 56 8.03 16.18 -1.99
CA GLU A 56 9.06 15.15 -2.19
C GLU A 56 10.43 15.58 -1.64
N SER A 57 10.85 16.81 -1.93
CA SER A 57 12.14 17.36 -1.48
C SER A 57 12.17 17.57 0.03
N ARG A 58 11.07 18.04 0.63
CA ARG A 58 10.96 18.24 2.08
C ARG A 58 11.10 16.94 2.86
N HIS A 59 10.54 15.85 2.33
CA HIS A 59 10.48 14.56 2.99
C HIS A 59 11.56 13.57 2.52
N GLY A 60 12.43 13.97 1.59
CA GLY A 60 13.51 13.11 1.07
C GLY A 60 13.02 11.86 0.32
N ILE A 61 11.84 11.93 -0.30
CA ILE A 61 11.20 10.80 -0.98
C ILE A 61 10.84 11.13 -2.42
N ILE A 62 10.49 10.10 -3.19
CA ILE A 62 9.69 10.23 -4.40
C ILE A 62 8.41 9.45 -4.16
N LEU A 63 7.25 10.02 -4.48
CA LEU A 63 5.98 9.30 -4.33
C LEU A 63 5.89 8.14 -5.35
N PRO A 64 5.25 7.03 -5.00
CA PRO A 64 5.08 5.92 -5.95
C PRO A 64 4.05 6.29 -7.02
N GLU A 65 4.33 5.92 -8.28
CA GLU A 65 3.31 5.93 -9.31
C GLU A 65 2.30 4.79 -9.07
N PRO A 66 1.03 4.96 -9.47
CA PRO A 66 0.45 6.14 -10.13
C PRO A 66 -0.02 7.25 -9.16
N TYR A 67 0.17 7.07 -7.84
CA TYR A 67 -0.28 8.05 -6.84
C TYR A 67 0.39 9.41 -7.01
N ARG A 68 1.68 9.43 -7.35
CA ARG A 68 2.44 10.66 -7.64
C ARG A 68 1.77 11.51 -8.72
N THR A 69 1.45 10.93 -9.87
CA THR A 69 0.74 11.65 -10.94
C THR A 69 -0.70 11.98 -10.54
N PHE A 70 -1.37 11.09 -9.80
CA PHE A 70 -2.72 11.34 -9.29
C PHE A 70 -2.80 12.63 -8.45
N VAL A 71 -1.89 12.82 -7.49
CA VAL A 71 -1.89 14.03 -6.66
C VAL A 71 -1.45 15.27 -7.42
N ALA A 72 -0.57 15.11 -8.41
CA ALA A 72 -0.08 16.20 -9.24
C ALA A 72 -1.13 16.72 -10.23
N GLU A 73 -1.98 15.84 -10.78
CA GLU A 73 -2.77 16.15 -11.97
C GLU A 73 -4.26 15.78 -11.91
N ILE A 74 -4.69 14.99 -10.92
CA ILE A 74 -6.08 14.51 -10.81
C ILE A 74 -6.77 15.09 -9.58
N ALA A 75 -6.26 14.81 -8.38
CA ALA A 75 -6.87 15.23 -7.12
C ALA A 75 -5.90 15.17 -5.94
N ASN A 76 -5.97 16.13 -5.02
CA ASN A 76 -5.23 16.09 -3.75
C ASN A 76 -6.18 15.74 -2.58
N GLY A 77 -6.85 14.59 -2.70
CA GLY A 77 -7.88 14.14 -1.78
C GLY A 77 -9.29 14.17 -2.39
N CYS A 78 -10.20 13.41 -1.79
CA CYS A 78 -11.55 13.21 -2.31
C CYS A 78 -12.51 12.86 -1.19
N ARG A 79 -13.43 13.78 -0.86
CA ARG A 79 -14.36 13.60 0.26
C ARG A 79 -15.35 12.45 0.05
N ASP A 80 -15.66 12.15 -1.20
CA ASP A 80 -16.52 11.03 -1.60
C ASP A 80 -15.69 9.87 -2.19
N GLY A 81 -14.38 9.88 -1.98
CA GLY A 81 -13.45 8.83 -2.42
C GLY A 81 -13.31 7.74 -1.38
N PRO A 82 -12.55 6.66 -1.65
CA PRO A 82 -12.17 5.72 -0.62
C PRO A 82 -11.15 6.36 0.33
N PRO A 83 -11.11 5.97 1.60
CA PRO A 83 -12.04 5.06 2.31
C PRO A 83 -13.37 5.73 2.74
N HIS A 84 -14.18 5.08 3.58
CA HIS A 84 -15.53 5.56 3.97
C HIS A 84 -15.61 7.04 4.38
N TYR A 85 -14.56 7.58 5.02
CA TYR A 85 -14.49 8.99 5.43
C TYR A 85 -13.75 9.93 4.46
N GLY A 86 -13.45 9.44 3.25
CA GLY A 86 -12.79 10.18 2.19
C GLY A 86 -11.28 9.96 2.14
N LEU A 87 -10.74 10.23 0.95
CA LEU A 87 -9.31 10.24 0.66
C LEU A 87 -8.68 11.53 1.20
N GLU A 88 -7.69 11.41 2.06
CA GLU A 88 -6.95 12.53 2.64
C GLU A 88 -6.08 13.26 1.61
N SER A 89 -5.87 14.55 1.86
CA SER A 89 -4.87 15.32 1.12
C SER A 89 -3.48 15.00 1.62
N ILE A 90 -2.48 15.04 0.74
CA ILE A 90 -1.09 14.74 1.11
C ILE A 90 -0.55 15.71 2.18
N SER A 91 -1.14 16.90 2.28
CA SER A 91 -0.81 17.90 3.29
C SER A 91 -1.37 17.58 4.68
N ASN A 92 -2.42 16.76 4.79
CA ASN A 92 -3.03 16.35 6.06
C ASN A 92 -2.38 15.09 6.66
N CYS A 93 -1.69 14.29 5.85
CA CYS A 93 -1.11 13.01 6.26
C CYS A 93 -0.11 13.13 7.43
N CYS A 94 0.45 14.31 7.67
CA CYS A 94 1.44 14.56 8.73
C CYS A 94 0.82 14.99 10.08
N SER A 95 -0.50 15.20 10.18
CA SER A 95 -1.12 15.83 11.36
C SER A 95 -1.62 14.85 12.42
N ARG A 96 -1.72 13.54 12.13
CA ARG A 96 -2.48 12.61 12.96
C ARG A 96 -1.70 11.94 14.10
N ASN A 97 -0.37 11.87 14.01
CA ASN A 97 0.43 11.09 14.95
C ASN A 97 0.73 11.79 16.29
N GLY A 98 0.10 12.93 16.59
CA GLY A 98 0.18 13.59 17.91
C GLY A 98 1.55 14.17 18.30
N ASN A 99 2.61 13.72 17.64
CA ASN A 99 3.93 14.29 17.61
C ASN A 99 4.05 15.03 16.28
N GLY A 100 4.61 16.24 16.28
CA GLY A 100 4.86 16.98 15.05
C GLY A 100 5.61 16.12 14.02
N PRO A 101 5.58 16.47 12.72
CA PRO A 101 6.26 15.68 11.71
C PRO A 101 7.74 15.60 12.07
N GLU A 102 8.20 14.43 12.49
CA GLU A 102 9.55 14.04 12.11
C GLU A 102 9.49 13.94 10.59
N GLU A 103 9.90 15.02 9.94
CA GLU A 103 9.78 15.24 8.49
C GLU A 103 10.37 14.08 7.67
N ASP A 104 11.23 13.26 8.29
CA ASP A 104 11.98 12.18 7.67
C ASP A 104 11.32 10.79 7.79
N ARG A 105 10.20 10.63 8.51
CA ARG A 105 9.60 9.29 8.74
C ARG A 105 9.11 8.61 7.46
N LEU A 106 8.70 9.39 6.45
CA LEU A 106 8.32 8.83 5.14
C LEU A 106 9.50 8.21 4.38
N ALA A 107 10.73 8.64 4.68
CA ALA A 107 11.94 8.09 4.07
C ALA A 107 12.44 6.82 4.79
N LEU A 108 11.99 6.57 6.02
CA LEU A 108 12.28 5.32 6.72
C LEU A 108 11.61 4.13 6.02
N PRO A 109 12.24 2.96 5.94
CA PRO A 109 11.62 1.79 5.33
C PRO A 109 10.43 1.32 6.20
N PHE A 110 9.30 1.05 5.53
CA PHE A 110 8.18 0.34 6.13
C PHE A 110 8.64 -1.05 6.60
N PRO A 111 8.39 -1.44 7.87
CA PRO A 111 9.11 -2.55 8.49
C PRO A 111 8.50 -3.93 8.23
N LEU A 112 7.24 -4.01 7.79
CA LEU A 112 6.55 -5.28 7.58
C LEU A 112 6.79 -5.81 6.16
N THR A 113 7.14 -7.10 6.07
CA THR A 113 7.30 -7.86 4.83
C THR A 113 6.12 -8.81 4.55
N GLN A 114 5.23 -8.97 5.53
CA GLN A 114 4.05 -9.82 5.48
C GLN A 114 2.95 -9.28 6.40
N ARG A 115 1.75 -9.84 6.30
CA ARG A 115 0.67 -9.53 7.26
C ARG A 115 1.13 -9.88 8.67
N TRP A 116 0.70 -9.11 9.65
CA TRP A 116 0.94 -9.42 11.05
C TRP A 116 -0.26 -8.98 11.88
N ILE A 117 -0.89 -9.94 12.57
CA ILE A 117 -2.01 -9.70 13.50
C ILE A 117 -1.44 -9.88 14.90
N TRP A 118 -1.01 -8.79 15.51
CA TRP A 118 -0.32 -8.85 16.81
C TRP A 118 -1.27 -9.14 17.98
N GLU A 119 -2.59 -9.04 17.78
CA GLU A 119 -3.56 -9.56 18.75
C GLU A 119 -3.48 -11.09 18.86
N ASP A 120 -3.24 -11.79 17.74
CA ASP A 120 -3.12 -13.25 17.68
C ASP A 120 -1.69 -13.71 17.96
N GLU A 121 -0.70 -12.98 17.41
CA GLU A 121 0.73 -13.29 17.47
C GLU A 121 1.50 -12.07 17.97
N PRO A 122 1.59 -11.83 19.29
CA PRO A 122 2.14 -10.59 19.86
C PRO A 122 3.64 -10.43 19.63
N GLU A 123 4.35 -11.52 19.33
CA GLU A 123 5.76 -11.48 18.99
C GLU A 123 6.00 -10.89 17.60
N GLN A 124 7.04 -10.05 17.49
CA GLN A 124 7.46 -9.47 16.21
C GLN A 124 7.83 -10.59 15.22
N PRO A 125 7.47 -10.45 13.92
CA PRO A 125 7.82 -11.44 12.91
C PRO A 125 9.33 -11.67 12.81
N GLU A 126 9.73 -12.86 12.38
CA GLU A 126 11.14 -13.15 12.13
C GLU A 126 11.73 -12.15 11.12
N GLY A 127 12.87 -11.57 11.46
CA GLY A 127 13.53 -10.56 10.62
C GLY A 127 12.95 -9.14 10.75
N PHE A 128 12.03 -8.89 11.69
CA PHE A 128 11.55 -7.54 11.97
C PHE A 128 12.74 -6.60 12.30
N PRO A 129 12.84 -5.44 11.64
CA PRO A 129 14.04 -4.61 11.74
C PRO A 129 14.12 -3.94 13.11
N SER A 130 15.25 -4.12 13.81
CA SER A 130 15.50 -3.50 15.13
C SER A 130 15.40 -1.97 15.11
N SER A 131 15.64 -1.34 13.96
CA SER A 131 15.47 0.10 13.78
C SER A 131 14.01 0.58 13.84
N ALA A 132 13.04 -0.33 13.77
CA ALA A 132 11.60 -0.08 13.87
C ALA A 132 11.01 -0.64 15.18
N VAL A 133 11.86 -0.77 16.20
CA VAL A 133 11.46 -1.10 17.57
C VAL A 133 11.65 0.16 18.41
N ASP A 134 10.62 0.56 19.16
CA ASP A 134 10.68 1.73 20.04
C ASP A 134 11.45 1.43 21.35
N GLU A 135 11.56 2.43 22.23
CA GLU A 135 12.32 2.32 23.49
C GLU A 135 11.68 1.32 24.47
N GLU A 136 10.37 1.10 24.36
CA GLU A 136 9.58 0.15 25.16
C GLU A 136 9.58 -1.27 24.58
N GLY A 137 10.18 -1.49 23.40
CA GLY A 137 10.20 -2.77 22.72
C GLY A 137 8.99 -3.02 21.82
N GLY A 138 8.11 -2.04 21.64
CA GLY A 138 6.98 -2.03 20.73
C GLY A 138 7.39 -1.83 19.27
N ALA A 139 6.50 -2.19 18.35
CA ALA A 139 6.74 -2.06 16.91
C ALA A 139 6.36 -0.64 16.42
N ASP A 140 7.36 0.13 15.97
CA ASP A 140 7.22 1.46 15.39
C ASP A 140 6.77 1.37 13.91
N ILE A 141 5.49 1.09 13.70
CA ILE A 141 4.90 0.89 12.36
C ILE A 141 4.21 2.16 11.85
N PHE A 142 3.45 2.85 12.70
CA PHE A 142 2.57 3.94 12.25
C PHE A 142 3.36 5.17 11.77
N GLY A 143 3.09 5.58 10.53
CA GLY A 143 3.76 6.70 9.88
C GLY A 143 5.21 6.43 9.48
N ARG A 144 5.73 5.20 9.63
CA ARG A 144 7.07 4.81 9.20
C ARG A 144 7.03 4.32 7.75
N GLY A 145 7.58 5.09 6.82
CA GLY A 145 7.63 4.73 5.41
C GLY A 145 6.28 4.64 4.71
N CYS A 146 5.21 5.16 5.32
CA CYS A 146 3.85 5.04 4.84
C CYS A 146 3.05 6.34 5.02
N LEU A 147 2.12 6.58 4.09
CA LEU A 147 1.30 7.79 4.02
C LEU A 147 -0.17 7.42 4.28
N ASP A 148 -0.81 8.06 5.27
CA ASP A 148 -2.23 7.84 5.58
C ASP A 148 -3.11 8.33 4.41
N LEU A 149 -3.88 7.43 3.80
CA LEU A 149 -4.84 7.74 2.76
C LEU A 149 -6.22 8.08 3.34
N GLY A 150 -6.49 7.72 4.59
CA GLY A 150 -7.76 7.97 5.26
C GLY A 150 -8.25 6.77 6.06
N THR A 151 -9.43 6.94 6.66
CA THR A 151 -10.02 5.96 7.59
C THR A 151 -11.32 5.33 7.09
N GLU A 152 -11.51 4.05 7.43
CA GLU A 152 -12.81 3.38 7.37
C GLU A 152 -13.65 3.62 8.64
N GLY A 153 -13.07 4.24 9.67
CA GLY A 153 -13.61 4.31 11.04
C GLY A 153 -12.99 3.27 11.97
N CYS A 154 -13.36 3.30 13.25
CA CYS A 154 -12.94 2.34 14.28
C CYS A 154 -11.42 2.12 14.40
N GLY A 155 -10.59 3.12 14.05
CA GLY A 155 -9.13 3.00 14.07
C GLY A 155 -8.52 2.26 12.87
N MET A 156 -9.33 1.90 11.87
CA MET A 156 -8.86 1.27 10.63
C MET A 156 -8.44 2.31 9.61
N HIS A 157 -7.22 2.19 9.10
CA HIS A 157 -6.60 3.16 8.21
C HIS A 157 -5.92 2.51 7.03
N TRP A 158 -6.14 3.07 5.84
CA TRP A 158 -5.41 2.68 4.65
C TRP A 158 -4.17 3.54 4.52
N TYR A 159 -3.03 2.89 4.35
CA TYR A 159 -1.75 3.55 4.15
C TYR A 159 -1.16 3.16 2.80
N LEU A 160 -0.64 4.14 2.08
CA LEU A 160 0.22 3.93 0.92
C LEU A 160 1.66 3.78 1.38
N ILE A 161 2.31 2.67 1.03
CA ILE A 161 3.71 2.45 1.35
C ILE A 161 4.58 3.29 0.40
N ILE A 162 5.41 4.17 0.97
CA ILE A 162 6.28 5.12 0.26
C ILE A 162 7.71 4.59 0.14
N SER A 163 8.20 3.94 1.19
CA SER A 163 9.59 3.50 1.32
C SER A 163 9.65 2.09 1.89
N GLY A 164 10.54 1.25 1.35
CA GLY A 164 10.66 -0.18 1.74
C GLY A 164 10.23 -1.15 0.63
N GLU A 165 10.20 -2.44 0.97
CA GLU A 165 9.96 -3.54 0.01
C GLU A 165 8.60 -3.45 -0.67
N HIS A 166 7.57 -3.04 0.08
CA HIS A 166 6.19 -2.94 -0.41
C HIS A 166 5.85 -1.58 -1.05
N ARG A 167 6.85 -0.80 -1.46
CA ARG A 167 6.63 0.54 -2.03
C ARG A 167 5.58 0.53 -3.16
N GLY A 168 4.61 1.44 -3.05
CA GLY A 168 3.48 1.57 -3.98
C GLY A 168 2.27 0.71 -3.64
N GLN A 169 2.40 -0.25 -2.72
CA GLN A 169 1.28 -1.04 -2.22
C GLN A 169 0.44 -0.26 -1.20
N VAL A 170 -0.83 -0.64 -1.07
CA VAL A 170 -1.74 -0.11 -0.06
C VAL A 170 -1.96 -1.17 1.01
N TRP A 171 -1.90 -0.77 2.27
CA TRP A 171 -2.03 -1.63 3.44
C TRP A 171 -3.09 -1.09 4.39
N LEU A 172 -3.84 -1.98 5.03
CA LEU A 172 -4.68 -1.63 6.18
C LEU A 172 -3.85 -1.79 7.45
N LEU A 173 -3.81 -0.75 8.27
CA LEU A 173 -3.27 -0.81 9.63
C LEU A 173 -4.43 -0.49 10.61
N THR A 174 -4.55 -1.31 11.65
CA THR A 174 -5.58 -1.19 12.69
C THR A 174 -4.94 -1.25 14.08
N GLY A 175 -5.72 -1.29 15.17
CA GLY A 175 -5.16 -1.48 16.51
C GLY A 175 -4.69 -2.91 16.80
N GLU A 176 -5.07 -3.86 15.95
CA GLU A 176 -4.96 -5.31 16.14
C GLU A 176 -3.97 -5.95 15.16
N GLY A 177 -3.71 -5.31 14.02
CA GLY A 177 -2.83 -5.84 13.00
C GLY A 177 -2.62 -4.93 11.80
N ALA A 178 -1.83 -5.46 10.86
CA ALA A 178 -1.60 -4.85 9.56
C ALA A 178 -1.57 -5.91 8.46
N ALA A 179 -2.17 -5.61 7.32
CA ALA A 179 -2.19 -6.50 6.16
C ALA A 179 -2.28 -5.72 4.83
N PRO A 180 -1.69 -6.24 3.74
CA PRO A 180 -1.81 -5.62 2.42
C PRO A 180 -3.27 -5.68 1.92
N PHE A 181 -3.68 -4.68 1.16
CA PHE A 181 -4.99 -4.66 0.49
C PHE A 181 -5.16 -5.85 -0.47
N ALA A 182 -4.12 -6.16 -1.24
CA ALA A 182 -4.19 -7.15 -2.30
C ALA A 182 -2.92 -8.00 -2.42
N GLY A 183 -3.09 -9.18 -3.00
CA GLY A 183 -2.03 -10.16 -3.22
C GLY A 183 -2.16 -11.39 -2.33
N PRO A 184 -1.18 -12.32 -2.36
CA PRO A 184 -1.28 -13.61 -1.68
C PRO A 184 -1.52 -13.49 -0.16
N ALA A 185 -1.02 -12.42 0.46
CA ALA A 185 -1.16 -12.15 1.89
C ALA A 185 -2.21 -11.07 2.20
N GLY A 186 -2.98 -10.60 1.20
CA GLY A 186 -3.90 -9.48 1.33
C GLY A 186 -5.38 -9.88 1.38
N PHE A 187 -6.24 -8.89 1.66
CA PHE A 187 -7.69 -9.10 1.76
C PHE A 187 -8.36 -9.46 0.42
N THR A 188 -7.78 -8.99 -0.68
CA THR A 188 -8.38 -9.12 -2.01
C THR A 188 -7.41 -9.75 -3.02
N LYS A 189 -7.98 -10.31 -4.09
CA LYS A 189 -7.25 -10.75 -5.29
C LYS A 189 -7.16 -9.63 -6.35
N ALA A 190 -7.47 -8.38 -5.97
CA ALA A 190 -7.45 -7.25 -6.88
C ALA A 190 -6.03 -6.93 -7.34
N GLN A 191 -5.92 -6.02 -8.32
CA GLN A 191 -4.64 -5.41 -8.66
C GLN A 191 -4.01 -4.77 -7.42
N GLN A 192 -2.70 -4.97 -7.23
CA GLN A 192 -1.97 -4.36 -6.13
C GLN A 192 -1.75 -2.86 -6.36
N GLY A 193 -1.53 -2.13 -5.25
CA GLY A 193 -1.17 -0.72 -5.27
C GLY A 193 -2.34 0.25 -5.36
N PHE A 194 -2.01 1.54 -5.41
CA PHE A 194 -2.99 2.62 -5.28
C PHE A 194 -4.10 2.56 -6.34
N ALA A 195 -3.76 2.33 -7.61
CA ALA A 195 -4.75 2.22 -8.68
C ALA A 195 -5.70 1.04 -8.46
N GLY A 196 -5.16 -0.15 -8.19
CA GLY A 196 -5.97 -1.33 -7.93
C GLY A 196 -6.92 -1.16 -6.74
N TRP A 197 -6.43 -0.54 -5.66
CA TRP A 197 -7.25 -0.17 -4.50
C TRP A 197 -8.38 0.80 -4.87
N ALA A 198 -8.08 1.87 -5.60
CA ALA A 198 -9.09 2.83 -6.06
C ALA A 198 -10.10 2.22 -7.04
N PHE A 199 -9.66 1.29 -7.90
CA PHE A 199 -10.52 0.60 -8.87
C PHE A 199 -11.49 -0.35 -8.19
N HIS A 200 -10.99 -1.12 -7.21
CA HIS A 200 -11.80 -2.05 -6.44
C HIS A 200 -12.92 -1.31 -5.69
N TRP A 201 -12.59 -0.18 -5.06
CA TRP A 201 -13.58 0.72 -4.47
C TRP A 201 -14.60 1.23 -5.49
N ALA A 202 -14.13 1.72 -6.65
CA ALA A 202 -15.00 2.31 -7.67
C ALA A 202 -15.98 1.28 -8.28
N SER A 203 -15.63 -0.01 -8.24
CA SER A 203 -16.51 -1.12 -8.62
C SER A 203 -17.59 -1.45 -7.57
N GLY A 204 -17.55 -0.83 -6.39
CA GLY A 204 -18.50 -1.09 -5.31
C GLY A 204 -18.23 -2.39 -4.54
N ASN A 205 -17.03 -2.96 -4.67
CA ASN A 205 -16.65 -4.17 -3.95
C ASN A 205 -16.30 -3.85 -2.50
N ASP A 206 -16.41 -4.86 -1.62
CA ASP A 206 -15.95 -4.76 -0.24
C ASP A 206 -14.43 -4.64 -0.19
N MET A 207 -13.92 -3.66 0.55
CA MET A 207 -12.49 -3.36 0.66
C MET A 207 -11.72 -4.38 1.53
N MET A 208 -12.44 -5.17 2.32
CA MET A 208 -11.92 -6.14 3.31
C MET A 208 -12.31 -7.59 3.01
N THR A 209 -13.17 -7.82 2.02
CA THR A 209 -13.50 -9.17 1.56
C THR A 209 -13.33 -9.26 0.04
N GLY A 210 -12.46 -10.15 -0.43
CA GLY A 210 -12.43 -10.49 -1.85
C GLY A 210 -13.76 -11.11 -2.26
N ASN A 211 -14.41 -10.61 -3.31
CA ASN A 211 -15.68 -11.11 -3.83
C ASN A 211 -15.72 -12.64 -3.80
N VAL A 212 -16.53 -13.19 -2.90
CA VAL A 212 -16.98 -14.57 -2.94
C VAL A 212 -18.18 -14.58 -3.88
N GLU A 213 -17.96 -14.49 -5.19
CA GLU A 213 -19.07 -14.68 -6.13
C GLU A 213 -19.49 -16.17 -6.11
N ASP A 214 -20.64 -16.38 -5.48
CA ASP A 214 -21.72 -17.29 -5.82
C ASP A 214 -21.37 -18.73 -6.22
N HIS A 215 -21.34 -19.61 -5.21
CA HIS A 215 -21.86 -20.96 -5.41
C HIS A 215 -23.39 -20.89 -5.57
N VAL A 216 -23.84 -20.62 -6.80
CA VAL A 216 -25.18 -21.00 -7.22
C VAL A 216 -25.24 -22.53 -7.16
N VAL A 217 -25.88 -23.04 -6.11
CA VAL A 217 -26.33 -24.43 -6.06
C VAL A 217 -27.43 -24.54 -7.10
N ASN A 218 -27.11 -25.09 -8.27
CA ASN A 218 -28.12 -25.61 -9.18
C ASN A 218 -28.69 -26.87 -8.50
N GLU A 219 -29.80 -26.72 -7.78
CA GLU A 219 -30.68 -27.84 -7.51
C GLU A 219 -31.36 -28.20 -8.83
N GLY A 220 -30.83 -29.26 -9.44
CA GLY A 220 -31.47 -29.93 -10.58
C GLY A 220 -32.78 -30.57 -10.14
N GLU A 221 -33.74 -30.42 -11.04
CA GLU A 221 -35.06 -31.08 -11.09
C GLU A 221 -34.98 -32.61 -11.02
#